data_AF-A0A2E5ZGY1-F1
#
_entry.id   AF-A0A2E5ZGY1-F1
#
_cell.length_a   1.000
_cell.length_b   1.000
_cell.length_c   1.000
_cell.angle_alpha   90.00
_cell.angle_beta   90.00
_cell.angle_gamma   90.00
#
_symmetry.space_group_name_H-M   'P 1'
#
loop_
_entity.id
_entity.type
_entity.pdbx_description
1 polymer ?
#
loop_
_entity_poly.entity_id
_entity_poly.type
_entity_poly.pdbx_seq_one_letter_code
_entity_poly.pdbx_strand_id
1 'polypeptide(L)' 'MTESATDPTAPQAASAPEVEAVLEMDDAELERLEADLAAIEAAMDRVDAGDLDGATTLMARLGDEDGDLSGGDGS' A
#
# COMPACT_ATOMS: atom_id res chain seq x y z
N MET A 1 -39.13 17.91 34.18
CA MET A 1 -37.96 17.25 33.57
C MET A 1 -38.40 15.85 33.18
N THR A 2 -38.86 15.70 31.94
CA THR A 2 -39.40 14.45 31.38
C THR A 2 -38.33 13.71 30.59
N GLU A 3 -38.49 12.40 30.55
CA GLU A 3 -37.55 11.32 30.21
C GLU A 3 -37.18 11.20 28.71
N SER A 4 -36.21 10.32 28.47
CA SER A 4 -36.05 9.45 27.28
C SER A 4 -35.74 10.08 25.93
N ALA A 5 -34.50 9.87 25.49
CA ALA A 5 -34.24 9.24 24.20
C ALA A 5 -32.88 8.53 24.26
N THR A 6 -32.89 7.23 24.59
CA THR A 6 -31.87 6.32 24.06
C THR A 6 -32.11 6.13 22.57
N ASP A 7 -30.99 6.02 21.84
CA ASP A 7 -30.78 5.29 20.58
C ASP A 7 -30.86 6.07 19.25
N PRO A 8 -30.24 5.61 18.15
CA PRO A 8 -28.91 5.00 17.98
C PRO A 8 -28.18 5.69 16.81
N THR A 9 -27.00 6.27 17.01
CA THR A 9 -26.00 6.32 15.92
C THR A 9 -24.62 6.42 16.56
N ALA A 10 -24.21 5.38 17.27
CA ALA A 10 -22.80 5.02 17.14
C ALA A 10 -22.60 4.81 15.64
N PRO A 11 -21.62 5.45 14.98
CA PRO A 11 -21.26 5.03 13.65
C PRO A 11 -21.00 3.54 13.78
N GLN A 12 -21.84 2.76 13.11
CA GLN A 12 -21.63 1.36 12.84
C GLN A 12 -20.14 1.22 12.61
N ALA A 13 -19.44 0.52 13.53
CA ALA A 13 -18.07 0.11 13.28
C ALA A 13 -18.19 -0.66 11.98
N ALA A 14 -17.92 0.03 10.87
CA ALA A 14 -18.02 -0.51 9.54
C ALA A 14 -17.20 -1.78 9.64
N SER A 15 -17.88 -2.92 9.48
CA SER A 15 -17.28 -4.23 9.52
C SER A 15 -15.93 -4.08 8.86
N ALA A 16 -14.85 -4.22 9.63
CA ALA A 16 -13.53 -4.28 9.04
C ALA A 16 -13.67 -5.31 7.93
N PRO A 17 -13.38 -4.96 6.66
CA PRO A 17 -13.44 -5.97 5.62
C PRO A 17 -12.60 -7.13 6.12
N GLU A 18 -13.18 -8.34 6.15
CA GLU A 18 -12.46 -9.57 6.46
C GLU A 18 -11.30 -9.62 5.46
N VAL A 19 -10.11 -9.19 5.90
CA VAL A 19 -8.90 -9.25 5.08
C VAL A 19 -8.40 -10.69 5.13
N GLU A 20 -9.16 -11.58 4.54
CA GLU A 20 -8.71 -12.91 4.16
C GLU A 20 -9.10 -13.16 2.70
N ALA A 21 -8.86 -12.13 1.87
CA ALA A 21 -8.45 -12.41 0.50
C ALA A 21 -7.07 -13.06 0.61
N VAL A 22 -7.03 -14.39 0.67
CA VAL A 22 -5.82 -15.15 0.33
C VAL A 22 -5.61 -14.86 -1.15
N LEU A 23 -4.89 -13.79 -1.44
CA LEU A 23 -4.37 -13.54 -2.77
C LEU A 23 -3.50 -14.75 -3.08
N GLU A 24 -3.89 -15.56 -4.07
CA GLU A 24 -2.99 -16.54 -4.68
C GLU A 24 -1.92 -15.73 -5.43
N MET A 25 -0.97 -15.15 -4.68
CA MET A 25 0.23 -14.55 -5.24
C MET A 25 1.13 -15.69 -5.69
N ASP A 26 1.64 -15.58 -6.91
CA ASP A 26 2.71 -16.48 -7.33
C ASP A 26 4.01 -16.14 -6.58
N ASP A 27 4.89 -17.12 -6.41
CA ASP A 27 6.15 -16.94 -5.68
C ASP A 27 7.01 -15.81 -6.31
N ALA A 28 6.89 -15.56 -7.62
CA ALA A 28 7.67 -14.54 -8.32
C ALA A 28 7.11 -13.11 -8.10
N GLU A 29 5.82 -12.97 -7.85
CA GLU A 29 5.16 -11.74 -7.43
C GLU A 29 5.54 -11.43 -5.98
N LEU A 30 5.61 -12.46 -5.13
CA LEU A 30 6.09 -12.30 -3.75
C LEU A 30 7.57 -11.87 -3.71
N GLU A 31 8.44 -12.51 -4.50
CA GLU A 31 9.86 -12.10 -4.61
C GLU A 31 10.03 -10.66 -5.10
N ARG A 32 9.19 -10.22 -6.05
CA ARG A 32 9.17 -8.82 -6.51
C ARG A 32 8.77 -7.87 -5.40
N LEU A 33 7.69 -8.20 -4.68
CA LEU A 33 7.23 -7.38 -3.56
C LEU A 33 8.26 -7.29 -2.42
N GLU A 34 8.99 -8.37 -2.15
CA GLU A 34 10.09 -8.37 -1.19
C GLU A 34 11.26 -7.48 -1.66
N ALA A 35 11.59 -7.51 -2.96
CA ALA A 35 12.61 -6.64 -3.53
C ALA A 35 12.21 -5.16 -3.49
N ASP A 36 10.94 -4.86 -3.77
CA ASP A 36 10.37 -3.51 -3.68
C ASP A 36 10.42 -2.99 -2.24
N LEU A 37 10.02 -3.82 -1.28
CA LEU A 37 10.09 -3.49 0.14
C LEU A 37 11.52 -3.15 0.57
N ALA A 38 12.50 -3.97 0.18
CA ALA A 38 13.90 -3.70 0.48
C ALA A 38 14.42 -2.40 -0.16
N ALA A 39 13.94 -2.06 -1.36
CA ALA A 39 14.28 -0.80 -2.03
C ALA A 39 13.68 0.41 -1.31
N ILE A 40 12.44 0.29 -0.82
CA ILE A 40 11.77 1.33 -0.02
C ILE A 40 12.51 1.56 1.31
N GLU A 41 12.85 0.49 2.02
CA GLU A 41 13.61 0.58 3.28
C GLU A 41 14.97 1.29 3.07
N ALA A 42 15.70 0.92 2.03
CA ALA A 42 16.97 1.57 1.70
C ALA A 42 16.78 3.05 1.30
N ALA A 43 15.67 3.40 0.65
CA ALA A 43 15.36 4.79 0.33
C ALA A 43 15.06 5.59 1.60
N MET A 44 14.33 5.01 2.56
CA MET A 44 14.05 5.64 3.85
C MET A 44 15.33 5.89 4.66
N ASP A 45 16.23 4.92 4.73
CA ASP A 45 17.54 5.08 5.40
C ASP A 45 18.35 6.23 4.81
N ARG A 46 18.28 6.43 3.48
CA ARG A 46 18.95 7.55 2.81
C ARG A 46 18.27 8.88 3.09
N VAL A 47 16.94 8.92 3.13
CA VAL A 47 16.20 10.13 3.55
C VAL A 47 16.60 10.53 4.97
N ASP A 48 16.67 9.57 5.89
CA ASP A 48 17.10 9.80 7.28
C ASP A 48 18.56 10.29 7.37
N ALA A 49 19.42 9.83 6.46
CA ALA A 49 20.79 10.31 6.31
C ALA A 49 20.91 11.69 5.61
N GLY A 50 19.82 12.22 5.06
CA GLY A 50 19.78 13.48 4.30
C GLY A 50 20.19 13.35 2.83
N ASP A 51 20.36 12.15 2.31
CA ASP A 51 20.68 11.87 0.90
C ASP A 51 19.41 11.69 0.06
N LEU A 52 18.77 12.82 -0.28
CA LEU A 52 17.52 12.83 -1.05
C LEU A 52 17.71 12.42 -2.53
N ASP A 53 18.87 12.69 -3.12
CA ASP A 53 19.19 12.31 -4.50
C ASP A 53 19.38 10.78 -4.61
N GLY A 54 20.09 10.20 -3.64
CA GLY A 54 20.23 8.76 -3.52
C GLY A 54 18.90 8.06 -3.20
N ALA A 55 18.02 8.65 -2.40
CA ALA A 55 16.68 8.11 -2.16
C ALA A 55 15.80 8.16 -3.43
N THR A 56 15.84 9.27 -4.17
CA THR A 56 15.09 9.45 -5.43
C THR A 56 15.50 8.41 -6.47
N THR A 57 16.80 8.10 -6.56
CA THR A 57 17.31 7.06 -7.46
C THR A 57 16.75 5.67 -7.13
N LEU A 58 16.61 5.33 -5.85
CA LEU A 58 16.02 4.06 -5.43
C LEU A 58 14.52 4.02 -5.74
N MET A 59 13.81 5.12 -5.50
CA MET A 59 12.37 5.24 -5.79
C MET A 59 12.06 5.20 -7.29
N ALA A 60 12.93 5.75 -8.15
CA ALA A 60 12.74 5.70 -9.60
C ALA A 60 12.69 4.26 -10.14
N ARG A 61 13.49 3.36 -9.55
CA ARG A 61 13.51 1.94 -9.93
C ARG A 61 12.15 1.27 -9.71
N LEU A 62 11.49 1.56 -8.59
CA LEU A 62 10.15 1.04 -8.28
C LEU A 62 9.10 1.50 -9.30
N GLY A 63 9.17 2.76 -9.74
CA GLY A 63 8.20 3.33 -10.69
C GLY A 63 8.34 2.85 -12.14
N ASP A 64 9.51 2.33 -12.53
CA ASP A 64 9.72 1.74 -13.86
C ASP A 64 9.05 0.36 -13.99
N GLU A 65 8.72 -0.31 -12.88
CA GLU A 65 8.09 -1.64 -12.85
C GLU A 65 6.55 -1.55 -13.00
N ASP A 66 5.93 -0.43 -12.63
CA ASP A 66 4.50 -0.14 -12.80
C ASP A 66 4.09 0.18 -14.26
N GLY A 67 5.07 0.41 -15.15
CA GLY A 67 4.86 0.82 -16.53
C GLY A 67 4.20 -0.22 -17.45
N ASP A 68 4.11 -1.49 -17.01
CA ASP A 68 3.57 -2.60 -17.81
C ASP A 68 2.09 -2.92 -17.53
N LEU A 69 1.46 -2.27 -16.52
CA LEU A 69 0.07 -2.54 -16.14
C LEU A 69 -0.97 -1.62 -16.80
N SER A 70 -0.56 -0.68 -17.67
CA SER A 70 -1.46 0.28 -18.34
C SER A 70 -1.81 -0.08 -19.81
N GLY A 71 -1.46 -1.29 -20.27
CA GLY A 71 -1.53 -1.66 -21.69
C GLY A 71 -2.66 -2.63 -22.07
N GLY A 72 -3.93 -2.40 -21.73
CA GLY A 72 -4.99 -3.23 -22.31
C GLY A 72 -6.41 -3.01 -21.81
N ASP A 73 -7.16 -2.15 -22.50
CA ASP A 73 -8.39 -2.53 -23.24
C ASP A 73 -9.22 -1.29 -23.70
N GLY A 74 -8.61 -0.43 -24.52
CA GLY A 74 -9.40 0.45 -25.37
C GLY A 74 -9.96 -0.31 -26.57
N SER A 75 -11.14 -0.92 -26.45
CA SER A 75 -11.95 -1.40 -27.59
C SER A 75 -13.37 -0.88 -27.50
#